data_AF-A0A9P4XNV9-F1
#
_entry.id   AF-A0A9P4XNV9-F1
#
_cell.length_a   1.000
_cell.length_b   1.000
_cell.length_c   1.000
_cell.angle_alpha   90.00
_cell.angle_beta   90.00
_cell.angle_gamma   90.00
#
_symmetry.space_group_name_H-M   'P 1'
#
loop_
_entity.id
_entity.type
_entity.pdbx_description
1 polymer ?
#
loop_
_entity_poly.entity_id
_entity_poly.type
_entity_poly.pdbx_seq_one_letter_code
_entity_poly.pdbx_strand_id
1 'polypeptide(L)'
;MSTIFDRDASGLEVRLPGIGGLEVRPPDVGGLEVSTKTQIAQGLEAFSGYDGLEVVNNGQNGIGGTKTQDFIEETERKPRRNKLWLILAGVALLLVVVGAVLGSILRSRHSHKAPAKTPGASATPEASGKPPGSSDPPPTAVYATSGIGVTGWWTGSSSFTIRLIYQRHNGDLRLMRYHSGDGKWSALADLTGTRAKLGTPIAASCFNIPFFFFTPVTSSNNFTQVEIFYLNEANEMQEFYFREQDSPSPSAQTFNGSGIMSSKGWKAAGDSKIASYWPSVIFQDDSDQMQEAYYANLTWAQSELGLKCQNNSAFAEVPYSVAAGRFGGEKLIYQQDDQKLRIEERNNSTDKFHVGAPSITIPANAAMGAFTVPRDSDTTDGAMNTYILWQDSTGALQMTWEDDDTGWRTSSTPASLGGPDKGTGISCLTPTLWAVASLLSDYGMARCYYLVDGNIREVQYDGSNWSVIGNVQLY
;
A
#
# COMPACT_ATOMS: atom_id res chain seq x y z
N MET A 1 20.68 21.10 -59.51
CA MET A 1 20.67 21.92 -58.28
C MET A 1 19.26 21.88 -57.71
N SER A 2 19.09 21.87 -56.39
CA SER A 2 17.77 21.96 -55.73
C SER A 2 17.89 22.90 -54.54
N THR A 3 16.85 23.68 -54.26
CA THR A 3 16.86 24.75 -53.28
C THR A 3 16.39 24.24 -51.92
N ILE A 4 17.19 24.42 -50.88
CA ILE A 4 16.81 24.17 -49.49
C ILE A 4 16.20 25.45 -48.93
N PHE A 5 15.08 25.37 -48.22
CA PHE A 5 14.31 26.54 -47.79
C PHE A 5 14.26 26.78 -46.28
N ASP A 6 14.55 25.80 -45.42
CA ASP A 6 14.71 26.03 -43.98
C ASP A 6 15.55 24.92 -43.29
N ARG A 7 15.95 25.17 -42.03
CA ARG A 7 16.58 24.21 -41.11
C ARG A 7 16.19 24.51 -39.66
N ASP A 8 15.40 23.63 -39.05
CA ASP A 8 15.17 23.61 -37.61
C ASP A 8 16.34 22.95 -36.86
N ALA A 9 16.49 23.29 -35.57
CA ALA A 9 17.56 22.81 -34.67
C ALA A 9 17.53 21.29 -34.40
N SER A 10 16.45 20.59 -34.77
CA SER A 10 16.32 19.13 -34.68
C SER A 10 16.95 18.35 -35.85
N GLY A 11 17.35 19.02 -36.95
CA GLY A 11 18.17 18.42 -38.01
C GLY A 11 17.48 17.52 -39.04
N LEU A 12 16.15 17.43 -39.06
CA LEU A 12 15.43 16.71 -40.14
C LEU A 12 15.44 17.49 -41.45
N GLU A 13 15.89 16.87 -42.56
CA GLU A 13 15.60 17.36 -43.91
C GLU A 13 14.28 16.76 -44.43
N VAL A 14 13.32 17.63 -44.78
CA VAL A 14 12.09 17.26 -45.49
C VAL A 14 12.19 17.69 -46.94
N ARG A 15 11.78 16.83 -47.88
CA ARG A 15 11.75 17.13 -49.32
C ARG A 15 10.41 16.72 -49.92
N LEU A 16 9.90 17.52 -50.86
CA LEU A 16 8.69 17.21 -51.63
C LEU A 16 9.01 16.13 -52.68
N PRO A 17 8.27 15.00 -52.72
CA PRO A 17 8.55 13.91 -53.66
C PRO A 17 7.94 14.16 -55.04
N GLY A 18 8.71 13.84 -56.09
CA GLY A 18 8.16 13.62 -57.42
C GLY A 18 7.54 12.23 -57.51
N ILE A 19 6.22 12.13 -57.33
CA ILE A 19 5.38 10.95 -57.57
C ILE A 19 5.78 9.69 -56.75
N GLY A 20 5.28 9.58 -55.52
CA GLY A 20 5.13 8.30 -54.82
C GLY A 20 5.72 8.23 -53.40
N GLY A 21 4.83 8.36 -52.40
CA GLY A 21 5.15 8.10 -50.99
C GLY A 21 5.84 9.24 -50.23
N LEU A 22 5.59 9.30 -48.92
CA LEU A 22 6.46 9.99 -47.98
C LEU A 22 7.54 9.00 -47.53
N GLU A 23 8.81 9.34 -47.69
CA GLU A 23 9.93 8.57 -47.13
C GLU A 23 10.59 9.40 -46.02
N VAL A 24 10.48 8.92 -44.78
CA VAL A 24 11.19 9.49 -43.62
C VAL A 24 12.29 8.51 -43.25
N ARG A 25 13.55 8.95 -43.34
CA ARG A 25 14.71 8.16 -42.88
C ARG A 25 15.33 8.78 -41.63
N PRO A 26 15.69 7.98 -40.61
CA PRO A 26 16.63 8.45 -39.58
C PRO A 26 18.02 8.70 -40.19
N PRO A 27 18.88 9.50 -39.54
CA PRO A 27 20.26 9.69 -39.98
C PRO A 27 21.03 8.37 -39.94
N ASP A 28 21.86 8.14 -40.96
CA ASP A 28 22.62 6.91 -41.15
C ASP A 28 23.81 6.82 -40.17
N VAL A 29 23.69 5.95 -39.17
CA VAL A 29 24.75 5.61 -38.21
C VAL A 29 24.93 4.09 -38.28
N GLY A 30 25.80 3.67 -39.19
CA GLY A 30 25.78 2.29 -39.69
C GLY A 30 26.37 1.22 -38.77
N GLY A 31 26.01 -0.04 -39.06
CA GLY A 31 26.82 -1.21 -38.70
C GLY A 31 26.19 -2.23 -37.76
N LEU A 32 25.18 -2.99 -38.21
CA LEU A 32 25.38 -4.42 -38.54
C LEU A 32 24.17 -5.01 -39.29
N GLU A 33 24.41 -5.97 -40.19
CA GLU A 33 23.35 -6.69 -40.90
C GLU A 33 22.99 -8.00 -40.18
N VAL A 34 21.69 -8.27 -40.01
CA VAL A 34 21.15 -9.64 -40.04
C VAL A 34 19.85 -9.65 -40.83
N SER A 35 19.84 -10.38 -41.95
CA SER A 35 18.64 -10.70 -42.74
C SER A 35 17.97 -11.93 -42.10
N THR A 36 16.64 -12.03 -42.02
CA THR A 36 15.83 -12.42 -43.18
C THR A 36 14.34 -12.17 -43.00
N LYS A 37 13.63 -12.00 -44.13
CA LYS A 37 12.16 -11.93 -44.17
C LYS A 37 11.55 -13.31 -43.97
N THR A 38 10.39 -13.38 -43.33
CA THR A 38 9.34 -14.35 -43.70
C THR A 38 7.98 -13.68 -43.49
N GLN A 39 7.21 -13.55 -44.57
CA GLN A 39 5.79 -13.21 -44.49
C GLN A 39 4.98 -14.50 -44.43
N ILE A 40 4.20 -14.68 -43.38
CA ILE A 40 2.99 -15.52 -43.42
C ILE A 40 1.85 -14.65 -42.88
N ALA A 41 0.74 -14.63 -43.61
CA ALA A 41 -0.51 -14.01 -43.20
C ALA A 41 -1.54 -15.11 -42.90
N GLN A 42 -2.69 -14.71 -42.37
CA GLN A 42 -3.76 -15.56 -41.79
C GLN A 42 -3.43 -16.03 -40.36
N GLY A 43 -4.40 -16.15 -39.43
CA GLY A 43 -5.84 -15.89 -39.55
C GLY A 43 -6.37 -14.89 -38.51
N LEU A 44 -7.53 -14.29 -38.78
CA LEU A 44 -8.34 -13.65 -37.74
C LEU A 44 -9.03 -14.74 -36.92
N GLU A 45 -8.87 -14.72 -35.59
CA GLU A 45 -9.90 -15.20 -34.68
C GLU A 45 -10.31 -14.03 -33.78
N ALA A 46 -11.61 -13.75 -33.75
CA ALA A 46 -12.15 -12.58 -33.09
C ALA A 46 -12.39 -12.88 -31.60
N PHE A 47 -11.48 -12.43 -30.74
CA PHE A 47 -11.79 -12.34 -29.31
C PHE A 47 -12.77 -11.20 -29.06
N SER A 48 -13.92 -11.55 -28.48
CA SER A 48 -14.94 -10.59 -28.05
C SER A 48 -14.42 -9.81 -26.84
N GLY A 49 -13.71 -8.71 -27.08
CA GLY A 49 -13.34 -7.76 -26.03
C GLY A 49 -14.58 -7.25 -25.29
N TYR A 50 -14.49 -7.16 -23.97
CA TYR A 50 -15.56 -6.61 -23.14
C TYR A 50 -15.69 -5.11 -23.40
N ASP A 51 -16.86 -4.66 -23.87
CA ASP A 51 -17.07 -3.27 -24.29
C ASP A 51 -17.38 -2.38 -23.06
N GLY A 52 -16.33 -2.10 -22.28
CA GLY A 52 -16.35 -1.37 -21.01
C GLY A 52 -15.52 -0.08 -21.02
N LEU A 53 -15.33 0.53 -22.20
CA LEU A 53 -14.56 1.77 -22.35
C LEU A 53 -15.42 3.01 -22.03
N GLU A 54 -15.56 3.33 -20.74
CA GLU A 54 -16.03 4.66 -20.33
C GLU A 54 -14.97 5.71 -20.69
N VAL A 55 -15.23 6.45 -21.77
CA VAL A 55 -14.41 7.60 -22.17
C VAL A 55 -14.69 8.76 -21.21
N VAL A 56 -13.86 8.88 -20.16
CA VAL A 56 -13.82 10.04 -19.26
C VAL A 56 -13.34 11.27 -20.05
N ASN A 57 -14.28 11.91 -20.73
CA ASN A 57 -14.05 13.16 -21.45
C ASN A 57 -13.84 14.30 -20.45
N ASN A 58 -12.58 14.54 -20.05
CA ASN A 58 -12.20 15.75 -19.33
C ASN A 58 -12.66 16.98 -20.15
N GLY A 59 -13.55 17.77 -19.56
CA GLY A 59 -14.33 18.77 -20.28
C GLY A 59 -13.49 19.94 -20.78
N GLN A 60 -13.14 19.94 -22.08
CA GLN A 60 -12.44 21.06 -22.72
C GLN A 60 -13.11 21.47 -24.03
N ASN A 61 -14.25 22.17 -23.91
CA ASN A 61 -14.93 22.84 -25.01
C ASN A 61 -15.42 24.23 -24.56
N GLY A 62 -15.09 25.29 -25.31
CA GLY A 62 -15.70 26.62 -25.13
C GLY A 62 -14.77 27.80 -24.83
N ILE A 63 -13.82 28.12 -25.72
CA ILE A 63 -13.26 29.49 -25.83
C ILE A 63 -13.92 30.15 -27.05
N GLY A 64 -14.77 31.17 -26.88
CA GLY A 64 -15.59 31.63 -28.01
C GLY A 64 -16.51 32.87 -27.92
N GLY A 65 -16.29 33.82 -27.00
CA GLY A 65 -16.61 35.24 -27.25
C GLY A 65 -18.02 35.82 -26.95
N THR A 66 -18.02 36.80 -26.04
CA THR A 66 -19.00 37.91 -25.88
C THR A 66 -20.39 37.56 -25.30
N LYS A 67 -21.10 38.45 -24.59
CA LYS A 67 -20.92 39.90 -24.30
C LYS A 67 -21.08 40.22 -22.81
N THR A 68 -20.49 41.34 -22.38
CA THR A 68 -20.77 42.01 -21.10
C THR A 68 -22.14 42.69 -21.11
N GLN A 69 -22.86 42.65 -19.99
CA GLN A 69 -23.81 43.71 -19.61
C GLN A 69 -24.04 43.73 -18.08
N ASP A 70 -24.14 44.92 -17.51
CA ASP A 70 -24.11 45.17 -16.06
C ASP A 70 -25.44 44.95 -15.35
N PHE A 71 -25.40 44.58 -14.05
CA PHE A 71 -26.37 45.00 -13.03
C PHE A 71 -25.73 44.96 -11.62
N ILE A 72 -26.12 45.92 -10.76
CA ILE A 72 -25.67 46.12 -9.36
C ILE A 72 -26.93 46.36 -8.48
N GLU A 73 -26.83 46.21 -7.15
CA GLU A 73 -27.91 46.30 -6.10
C GLU A 73 -28.93 45.13 -6.09
N GLU A 74 -29.51 44.61 -4.98
CA GLU A 74 -29.22 44.60 -3.52
C GLU A 74 -29.61 43.17 -2.97
N THR A 75 -30.03 42.78 -1.74
CA THR A 75 -30.49 43.42 -0.47
C THR A 75 -30.08 42.58 0.78
N GLU A 76 -29.94 43.20 1.96
CA GLU A 76 -29.56 42.56 3.24
C GLU A 76 -30.66 41.70 3.95
N ARG A 77 -30.23 40.73 4.81
CA ARG A 77 -30.97 40.04 5.91
C ARG A 77 -31.99 38.93 5.50
N LYS A 78 -32.38 37.94 6.34
CA LYS A 78 -32.40 37.82 7.83
C LYS A 78 -32.48 36.34 8.31
N PRO A 79 -31.77 35.91 9.39
CA PRO A 79 -31.87 34.53 9.91
C PRO A 79 -33.08 34.29 10.86
N ARG A 80 -33.65 33.07 10.82
CA ARG A 80 -34.97 32.73 11.42
C ARG A 80 -34.88 32.20 12.88
N ARG A 81 -34.73 33.12 13.84
CA ARG A 81 -34.44 32.89 15.28
C ARG A 81 -35.58 32.29 16.14
N ASN A 82 -36.14 31.12 15.78
CA ASN A 82 -37.27 30.50 16.52
C ASN A 82 -37.03 29.12 17.16
N LYS A 83 -35.86 28.47 17.00
CA LYS A 83 -35.61 27.11 17.55
C LYS A 83 -34.96 27.06 18.94
N LEU A 84 -34.46 28.17 19.49
CA LEU A 84 -33.63 28.17 20.70
C LEU A 84 -34.40 27.83 22.00
N TRP A 85 -35.69 28.17 22.07
CA TRP A 85 -36.49 28.02 23.30
C TRP A 85 -36.78 26.57 23.70
N LEU A 86 -36.80 25.63 22.75
CA LEU A 86 -37.05 24.20 23.03
C LEU A 86 -35.86 23.53 23.73
N ILE A 87 -34.63 23.99 23.48
CA ILE A 87 -33.41 23.41 24.05
C ILE A 87 -33.34 23.71 25.56
N LEU A 88 -33.67 24.94 25.96
CA LEU A 88 -33.69 25.37 27.37
C LEU A 88 -34.68 24.59 28.24
N ALA A 89 -35.84 24.20 27.68
CA ALA A 89 -36.82 23.39 28.39
C ALA A 89 -36.33 21.96 28.67
N GLY A 90 -35.61 21.35 27.73
CA GLY A 90 -35.07 19.99 27.88
C GLY A 90 -33.98 19.89 28.97
N VAL A 91 -33.09 20.87 29.05
CA VAL A 91 -32.01 20.89 30.06
C VAL A 91 -32.57 21.00 31.49
N ALA A 92 -33.63 21.80 31.70
CA ALA A 92 -34.28 21.90 33.00
C ALA A 92 -34.91 20.56 33.46
N LEU A 93 -35.51 19.80 32.55
CA LEU A 93 -36.09 18.49 32.86
C LEU A 93 -35.01 17.46 33.24
N LEU A 94 -33.89 17.45 32.54
CA LEU A 94 -32.79 16.51 32.78
C LEU A 94 -32.17 16.68 34.18
N LEU A 95 -32.02 17.93 34.65
CA LEU A 95 -31.46 18.23 35.97
C LEU A 95 -32.35 17.71 37.12
N VAL A 96 -33.68 17.70 36.95
CA VAL A 96 -34.61 17.12 37.94
C VAL A 96 -34.43 15.60 38.05
N VAL A 97 -34.20 14.92 36.92
CA VAL A 97 -33.96 13.46 36.90
C VAL A 97 -32.64 13.11 37.60
N VAL A 98 -31.55 13.84 37.32
CA VAL A 98 -30.25 13.61 37.98
C VAL A 98 -30.33 13.84 39.49
N GLY A 99 -31.09 14.86 39.93
CA GLY A 99 -31.31 15.13 41.36
C GLY A 99 -32.05 14.02 42.11
N ALA A 100 -32.83 13.17 41.43
CA ALA A 100 -33.60 12.09 42.04
C ALA A 100 -32.80 10.78 42.26
N VAL A 101 -31.68 10.59 41.57
CA VAL A 101 -30.97 9.28 41.53
C VAL A 101 -29.82 9.19 42.54
N LEU A 102 -29.26 10.31 43.00
CA LEU A 102 -28.13 10.34 43.94
C LEU A 102 -28.51 10.14 45.42
N GLY A 103 -29.69 9.55 45.69
CA GLY A 103 -30.34 9.51 47.01
C GLY A 103 -30.04 8.28 47.91
N SER A 104 -29.11 7.39 47.56
CA SER A 104 -28.66 6.25 48.37
C SER A 104 -27.33 5.71 47.81
N ILE A 105 -26.40 5.08 48.55
CA ILE A 105 -26.47 4.30 49.80
C ILE A 105 -25.31 4.66 50.76
N LEU A 106 -25.57 4.69 52.07
CA LEU A 106 -24.56 4.60 53.13
C LEU A 106 -24.53 3.17 53.71
N ARG A 107 -23.41 2.43 53.68
CA ARG A 107 -23.02 1.59 54.85
C ARG A 107 -21.60 0.99 54.90
N SER A 108 -21.07 1.05 56.14
CA SER A 108 -20.20 0.09 56.85
C SER A 108 -18.87 -0.40 56.26
N ARG A 109 -17.79 0.02 56.95
CA ARG A 109 -16.49 -0.65 57.07
C ARG A 109 -16.63 -2.14 57.44
N HIS A 110 -15.62 -2.94 57.08
CA HIS A 110 -14.86 -3.70 58.06
C HIS A 110 -13.38 -3.81 57.65
N SER A 111 -12.50 -4.02 58.63
CA SER A 111 -11.05 -4.17 58.44
C SER A 111 -10.63 -5.50 59.07
N HIS A 112 -9.76 -6.28 58.41
CA HIS A 112 -9.03 -7.35 59.10
C HIS A 112 -7.57 -7.44 58.63
N LYS A 113 -6.73 -7.95 59.54
CA LYS A 113 -5.27 -7.81 59.57
C LYS A 113 -4.56 -8.75 58.59
N ALA A 114 -3.40 -8.33 58.10
CA ALA A 114 -2.36 -9.26 57.67
C ALA A 114 -1.69 -9.95 58.89
N PRO A 115 -1.09 -11.12 58.68
CA PRO A 115 0.20 -11.41 59.28
C PRO A 115 1.21 -11.93 58.23
N ALA A 116 2.49 -11.61 58.40
CA ALA A 116 3.58 -12.14 57.60
C ALA A 116 4.39 -13.18 58.40
N LYS A 117 4.87 -14.24 57.72
CA LYS A 117 6.14 -14.94 58.04
C LYS A 117 6.54 -15.97 56.96
N THR A 118 7.77 -15.86 56.50
CA THR A 118 8.61 -16.79 55.71
C THR A 118 9.33 -17.80 56.64
N PRO A 119 10.23 -18.70 56.17
CA PRO A 119 10.52 -19.25 54.82
C PRO A 119 10.62 -20.81 54.79
N GLY A 120 10.98 -21.43 53.64
CA GLY A 120 11.66 -22.76 53.63
C GLY A 120 11.60 -23.58 52.34
N ALA A 121 12.73 -24.20 51.96
CA ALA A 121 12.98 -25.19 50.88
C ALA A 121 12.54 -24.81 49.43
N SER A 122 13.39 -24.69 48.39
CA SER A 122 14.63 -25.39 47.98
C SER A 122 14.41 -26.75 47.30
N ALA A 123 14.38 -26.75 45.97
CA ALA A 123 14.56 -27.91 45.10
C ALA A 123 15.16 -27.46 43.75
N THR A 124 16.45 -27.71 43.53
CA THR A 124 17.15 -27.40 42.28
C THR A 124 17.09 -28.59 41.32
N PRO A 125 16.81 -28.38 40.02
CA PRO A 125 17.27 -29.26 38.96
C PRO A 125 18.32 -28.52 38.10
N GLU A 126 19.59 -28.86 38.29
CA GLU A 126 20.68 -28.34 37.46
C GLU A 126 21.05 -29.38 36.39
N ALA A 127 20.66 -29.12 35.15
CA ALA A 127 21.02 -29.95 34.00
C ALA A 127 21.19 -29.11 32.73
N SER A 128 22.40 -28.57 32.58
CA SER A 128 23.26 -28.87 31.44
C SER A 128 22.57 -29.01 30.07
N GLY A 129 22.14 -27.87 29.51
CA GLY A 129 21.64 -27.73 28.14
C GLY A 129 22.38 -26.63 27.39
N LYS A 130 23.71 -26.71 27.29
CA LYS A 130 24.50 -25.75 26.49
C LYS A 130 23.97 -25.80 25.04
N PRO A 131 23.57 -24.65 24.44
CA PRO A 131 23.12 -24.66 23.06
C PRO A 131 24.20 -25.28 22.16
N PRO A 132 23.84 -26.20 21.23
CA PRO A 132 24.77 -26.58 20.18
C PRO A 132 25.19 -25.32 19.43
N GLY A 133 26.47 -25.26 19.03
CA GLY A 133 27.04 -24.06 18.43
C GLY A 133 26.27 -23.59 17.21
N SER A 134 26.31 -22.29 16.92
CA SER A 134 25.65 -21.68 15.77
C SER A 134 26.06 -22.39 14.48
N SER A 135 25.16 -23.23 13.96
CA SER A 135 25.02 -23.39 12.52
C SER A 135 24.71 -22.01 11.96
N ASP A 136 25.53 -21.51 11.04
CA ASP A 136 25.19 -20.29 10.31
C ASP A 136 23.78 -20.46 9.69
N PRO A 137 22.92 -19.44 9.76
CA PRO A 137 21.58 -19.53 9.19
C PRO A 137 21.70 -19.87 7.70
N PRO A 138 20.84 -20.77 7.16
CA PRO A 138 20.99 -21.25 5.79
C PRO A 138 20.94 -20.05 4.82
N PRO A 139 21.69 -20.06 3.70
CA PRO A 139 21.86 -18.88 2.83
C PRO A 139 20.57 -18.27 2.27
N THR A 140 19.47 -19.03 2.31
CA THR A 140 18.12 -18.63 1.89
C THR A 140 17.28 -17.97 2.99
N ALA A 141 17.70 -18.04 4.26
CA ALA A 141 16.96 -17.52 5.40
C ALA A 141 16.72 -16.01 5.33
N VAL A 142 15.56 -15.61 5.84
CA VAL A 142 15.19 -14.22 6.05
C VAL A 142 15.98 -13.64 7.23
N TYR A 143 16.45 -12.41 7.07
CA TYR A 143 17.14 -11.71 8.15
C TYR A 143 16.19 -11.45 9.32
N ALA A 144 16.65 -11.62 10.56
CA ALA A 144 15.79 -11.64 11.75
C ALA A 144 15.04 -10.32 12.05
N THR A 145 15.48 -9.19 11.47
CA THR A 145 14.75 -7.90 11.49
C THR A 145 14.48 -7.37 10.08
N SER A 146 14.32 -8.27 9.11
CA SER A 146 13.92 -7.92 7.74
C SER A 146 12.58 -7.19 7.74
N GLY A 147 12.49 -6.06 7.02
CA GLY A 147 11.21 -5.60 6.48
C GLY A 147 10.63 -6.64 5.51
N ILE A 148 9.32 -6.59 5.28
CA ILE A 148 8.64 -7.45 4.30
C ILE A 148 7.81 -6.54 3.39
N GLY A 149 8.12 -6.50 2.10
CA GLY A 149 7.24 -5.90 1.11
C GLY A 149 6.25 -6.94 0.61
N VAL A 150 4.98 -6.58 0.42
CA VAL A 150 4.01 -7.46 -0.25
C VAL A 150 3.09 -6.66 -1.16
N THR A 151 2.83 -7.16 -2.36
CA THR A 151 1.86 -6.61 -3.31
C THR A 151 1.29 -7.74 -4.18
N GLY A 152 0.22 -7.46 -4.93
CA GLY A 152 -0.42 -8.47 -5.76
C GLY A 152 -1.56 -7.91 -6.62
N TRP A 153 -2.07 -8.77 -7.50
CA TRP A 153 -3.18 -8.45 -8.39
C TRP A 153 -4.02 -9.69 -8.72
N TRP A 154 -5.28 -9.45 -9.07
CA TRP A 154 -6.12 -10.45 -9.71
C TRP A 154 -5.66 -10.68 -11.15
N THR A 155 -5.60 -11.94 -11.57
CA THR A 155 -5.35 -12.35 -12.97
C THR A 155 -6.63 -12.87 -13.65
N GLY A 156 -7.71 -13.00 -12.90
CA GLY A 156 -9.02 -13.44 -13.36
C GLY A 156 -10.03 -13.52 -12.21
N SER A 157 -11.26 -13.93 -12.50
CA SER A 157 -12.37 -13.98 -11.53
C SER A 157 -12.21 -14.96 -10.36
N SER A 158 -11.16 -15.78 -10.36
CA SER A 158 -10.83 -16.71 -9.28
C SER A 158 -9.32 -16.97 -9.16
N SER A 159 -8.49 -16.17 -9.85
CA SER A 159 -7.04 -16.36 -9.92
C SER A 159 -6.31 -15.07 -9.58
N PHE A 160 -5.24 -15.20 -8.78
CA PHE A 160 -4.46 -14.06 -8.31
C PHE A 160 -2.99 -14.39 -8.15
N THR A 161 -2.20 -13.32 -8.10
CA THR A 161 -0.76 -13.33 -8.06
C THR A 161 -0.26 -12.48 -6.89
N ILE A 162 0.66 -13.00 -6.09
CA ILE A 162 1.27 -12.28 -4.96
C ILE A 162 2.79 -12.23 -5.17
N ARG A 163 3.38 -11.07 -4.88
CA ARG A 163 4.81 -10.79 -4.89
C ARG A 163 5.21 -10.38 -3.49
N LEU A 164 6.16 -11.11 -2.89
CA LEU A 164 6.66 -10.88 -1.55
C LEU A 164 8.17 -10.63 -1.60
N ILE A 165 8.62 -9.59 -0.92
CA ILE A 165 10.02 -9.15 -0.90
C ILE A 165 10.53 -9.24 0.54
N TYR A 166 11.69 -9.86 0.74
CA TYR A 166 12.37 -9.92 2.04
C TYR A 166 13.88 -9.71 1.87
N GLN A 167 14.57 -9.34 2.95
CA GLN A 167 16.02 -9.21 3.00
C GLN A 167 16.67 -10.49 3.54
N ARG A 168 17.74 -10.94 2.90
CA ARG A 168 18.58 -12.06 3.35
C ARG A 168 19.67 -11.61 4.31
N HIS A 169 20.29 -12.57 5.00
CA HIS A 169 21.44 -12.32 5.88
C HIS A 169 22.65 -11.64 5.21
N ASN A 170 22.77 -11.68 3.88
CA ASN A 170 23.83 -11.00 3.13
C ASN A 170 23.46 -9.55 2.68
N GLY A 171 22.29 -9.05 3.07
CA GLY A 171 21.80 -7.71 2.72
C GLY A 171 21.03 -7.61 1.40
N ASP A 172 21.14 -8.60 0.50
CA ASP A 172 20.33 -8.64 -0.73
C ASP A 172 18.83 -8.72 -0.41
N LEU A 173 18.02 -8.11 -1.28
CA LEU A 173 16.58 -8.33 -1.29
C LEU A 173 16.26 -9.51 -2.21
N ARG A 174 15.26 -10.32 -1.86
CA ARG A 174 14.79 -11.45 -2.65
C ARG A 174 13.29 -11.34 -2.91
N LEU A 175 12.93 -11.53 -4.18
CA LEU A 175 11.56 -11.51 -4.68
C LEU A 175 11.03 -12.95 -4.79
N MET A 176 9.98 -13.23 -4.03
CA MET A 176 9.20 -14.47 -4.05
C MET A 176 7.91 -14.26 -4.83
N ARG A 177 7.41 -15.33 -5.45
CA ARG A 177 6.11 -15.36 -6.14
C ARG A 177 5.20 -16.45 -5.58
N TYR A 178 3.91 -16.12 -5.56
CA TYR A 178 2.80 -17.05 -5.45
C TYR A 178 1.83 -16.80 -6.61
N HIS A 179 1.20 -17.86 -7.10
CA HIS A 179 0.07 -17.81 -8.02
C HIS A 179 -0.98 -18.80 -7.50
N SER A 180 -2.24 -18.39 -7.40
CA SER A 180 -3.26 -19.20 -6.72
C SER A 180 -3.53 -20.55 -7.41
N GLY A 181 -3.35 -20.64 -8.72
CA GLY A 181 -3.44 -21.90 -9.47
C GLY A 181 -2.29 -22.89 -9.20
N ASP A 182 -1.13 -22.42 -8.71
CA ASP A 182 -0.01 -23.28 -8.33
C ASP A 182 -0.05 -23.72 -6.86
N GLY A 183 -0.81 -23.00 -6.02
CA GLY A 183 -1.00 -23.28 -4.59
C GLY A 183 0.28 -23.20 -3.72
N LYS A 184 1.39 -22.67 -4.24
CA LYS A 184 2.71 -22.70 -3.58
C LYS A 184 3.55 -21.46 -3.86
N TRP A 185 4.46 -21.17 -2.94
CA TRP A 185 5.51 -20.17 -3.12
C TRP A 185 6.68 -20.72 -3.95
N SER A 186 7.37 -19.84 -4.67
CA SER A 186 8.67 -20.10 -5.29
C SER A 186 9.49 -18.82 -5.38
N ALA A 187 10.82 -18.93 -5.42
CA ALA A 187 11.68 -17.79 -5.74
C ALA A 187 11.44 -17.31 -7.19
N LEU A 188 11.47 -15.99 -7.39
CA LEU A 188 11.36 -15.35 -8.70
C LEU A 188 12.65 -14.63 -9.09
N ALA A 189 13.25 -13.85 -8.19
CA ALA A 189 14.52 -13.17 -8.44
C ALA A 189 15.29 -12.83 -7.16
N ASP A 190 16.63 -12.84 -7.27
CA ASP A 190 17.53 -12.23 -6.31
C ASP A 190 17.87 -10.80 -6.79
N LEU A 191 17.60 -9.79 -5.98
CA LEU A 191 17.72 -8.38 -6.36
C LEU A 191 19.09 -7.85 -5.93
N THR A 192 20.10 -8.17 -6.75
CA THR A 192 21.49 -7.82 -6.48
C THR A 192 21.79 -6.35 -6.73
N GLY A 193 22.76 -5.80 -6.01
CA GLY A 193 23.23 -4.41 -6.21
C GLY A 193 22.31 -3.31 -5.65
N THR A 194 21.24 -3.66 -4.94
CA THR A 194 20.29 -2.75 -4.28
C THR A 194 20.92 -1.81 -3.26
N ARG A 195 21.97 -2.25 -2.56
CA ARG A 195 22.62 -1.53 -1.43
C ARG A 195 21.65 -1.16 -0.30
N ALA A 196 20.62 -1.99 -0.12
CA ALA A 196 19.72 -1.91 1.03
C ALA A 196 20.50 -2.04 2.34
N LYS A 197 20.22 -1.16 3.31
CA LYS A 197 20.83 -1.30 4.66
C LYS A 197 20.36 -2.58 5.32
N LEU A 198 21.17 -3.16 6.21
CA LEU A 198 20.75 -4.37 6.92
C LEU A 198 19.66 -4.03 7.96
N GLY A 199 18.54 -4.77 7.94
CA GLY A 199 17.35 -4.45 8.73
C GLY A 199 16.53 -3.28 8.16
N THR A 200 16.60 -3.05 6.84
CA THR A 200 15.83 -1.98 6.18
C THR A 200 14.32 -2.23 6.27
N PRO A 201 13.47 -1.18 6.41
CA PRO A 201 12.07 -1.30 6.03
C PRO A 201 11.97 -1.68 4.54
N ILE A 202 10.92 -2.44 4.19
CA ILE A 202 10.59 -2.75 2.81
C ILE A 202 9.09 -2.51 2.63
N ALA A 203 8.72 -1.67 1.68
CA ALA A 203 7.37 -1.60 1.14
C ALA A 203 7.37 -2.07 -0.32
N ALA A 204 6.23 -2.48 -0.83
CA ALA A 204 6.06 -2.80 -2.24
C ALA A 204 4.64 -2.47 -2.70
N SER A 205 4.53 -1.99 -3.94
CA SER A 205 3.25 -1.82 -4.64
C SER A 205 3.41 -2.28 -6.08
N CYS A 206 2.34 -2.38 -6.86
CA CYS A 206 2.46 -2.72 -8.29
C CYS A 206 1.40 -2.07 -9.16
N PHE A 207 1.66 -2.05 -10.47
CA PHE A 207 0.73 -1.59 -11.51
C PHE A 207 1.02 -2.27 -12.84
N ASN A 208 0.01 -2.43 -13.68
CA ASN A 208 0.15 -2.87 -15.05
C ASN A 208 0.41 -1.65 -15.97
N ILE A 209 1.49 -1.72 -16.76
CA ILE A 209 2.03 -0.58 -17.52
C ILE A 209 1.01 -0.02 -18.52
N PRO A 210 0.39 -0.82 -19.40
CA PRO A 210 -0.73 -0.38 -20.24
C PRO A 210 -1.86 0.34 -19.50
N PHE A 211 -2.31 -0.20 -18.36
CA PHE A 211 -3.46 0.34 -17.62
C PHE A 211 -3.12 1.66 -16.94
N PHE A 212 -1.97 1.77 -16.27
CA PHE A 212 -1.56 3.00 -15.58
C PHE A 212 -1.22 4.16 -16.53
N PHE A 213 -0.62 3.86 -17.69
CA PHE A 213 -0.30 4.87 -18.71
C PHE A 213 -1.38 5.04 -19.78
N PHE A 214 -2.55 4.40 -19.61
CA PHE A 214 -3.68 4.43 -20.55
C PHE A 214 -3.29 4.14 -22.02
N THR A 215 -2.39 3.17 -22.22
CA THR A 215 -1.94 2.74 -23.56
C THR A 215 -2.59 1.40 -23.97
N PRO A 216 -2.84 1.15 -25.26
CA PRO A 216 -3.47 -0.09 -25.71
C PRO A 216 -2.66 -1.34 -25.32
N VAL A 217 -3.33 -2.34 -24.76
CA VAL A 217 -2.72 -3.63 -24.40
C VAL A 217 -2.36 -4.42 -25.66
N THR A 218 -1.13 -4.92 -25.73
CA THR A 218 -0.62 -5.82 -26.76
C THR A 218 0.16 -6.96 -26.11
N SER A 219 0.36 -8.06 -26.85
CA SER A 219 1.21 -9.17 -26.40
C SER A 219 2.68 -8.79 -26.17
N SER A 220 3.13 -7.61 -26.63
CA SER A 220 4.50 -7.11 -26.45
C SER A 220 4.64 -5.95 -25.45
N ASN A 221 3.55 -5.43 -24.88
CA ASN A 221 3.61 -4.37 -23.86
C ASN A 221 2.82 -4.67 -22.57
N ASN A 222 2.07 -5.79 -22.49
CA ASN A 222 1.40 -6.20 -21.27
C ASN A 222 2.43 -6.64 -20.21
N PHE A 223 2.77 -5.73 -19.31
CA PHE A 223 3.73 -5.93 -18.22
C PHE A 223 3.14 -5.45 -16.90
N THR A 224 3.25 -6.28 -15.87
CA THR A 224 3.04 -5.82 -14.48
C THR A 224 4.38 -5.44 -13.88
N GLN A 225 4.46 -4.23 -13.33
CA GLN A 225 5.62 -3.65 -12.67
C GLN A 225 5.38 -3.66 -11.16
N VAL A 226 6.24 -4.37 -10.44
CA VAL A 226 6.39 -4.31 -8.99
C VAL A 226 7.40 -3.21 -8.68
N GLU A 227 7.04 -2.29 -7.80
CA GLU A 227 7.98 -1.35 -7.19
C GLU A 227 8.31 -1.77 -5.77
N ILE A 228 9.57 -1.55 -5.39
CA ILE A 228 10.13 -2.02 -4.12
C ILE A 228 10.89 -0.85 -3.49
N PHE A 229 10.40 -0.39 -2.34
CA PHE A 229 10.90 0.78 -1.64
C PHE A 229 11.60 0.39 -0.35
N TYR A 230 12.80 0.93 -0.15
CA TYR A 230 13.69 0.59 0.98
C TYR A 230 14.67 1.72 1.25
N LEU A 231 15.43 1.62 2.34
CA LEU A 231 16.50 2.57 2.69
C LEU A 231 17.90 2.02 2.41
N ASN A 232 18.81 2.88 1.95
CA ASN A 232 20.26 2.60 1.92
C ASN A 232 20.95 2.95 3.26
N GLU A 233 22.25 2.67 3.38
CA GLU A 233 23.09 2.96 4.57
C GLU A 233 23.17 4.47 4.94
N ALA A 234 22.80 5.37 4.02
CA ALA A 234 22.72 6.81 4.26
C ALA A 234 21.29 7.28 4.62
N ASN A 235 20.38 6.35 4.92
CA ASN A 235 18.94 6.57 5.15
C ASN A 235 18.23 7.30 4.00
N GLU A 236 18.69 7.10 2.76
CA GLU A 236 18.00 7.63 1.58
C GLU A 236 16.97 6.64 1.07
N MET A 237 15.79 7.15 0.71
CA MET A 237 14.75 6.39 0.02
C MET A 237 15.28 5.88 -1.32
N GLN A 238 15.16 4.58 -1.56
CA GLN A 238 15.54 3.89 -2.78
C GLN A 238 14.32 3.19 -3.38
N GLU A 239 14.33 3.05 -4.70
CA GLU A 239 13.33 2.35 -5.50
C GLU A 239 14.06 1.33 -6.38
N PHE A 240 13.52 0.11 -6.45
CA PHE A 240 13.97 -0.93 -7.38
C PHE A 240 12.74 -1.58 -8.01
N TYR A 241 12.67 -1.58 -9.35
CA TYR A 241 11.54 -2.13 -10.08
C TYR A 241 11.81 -3.57 -10.53
N PHE A 242 10.73 -4.37 -10.60
CA PHE A 242 10.71 -5.65 -11.29
C PHE A 242 9.48 -5.73 -12.20
N ARG A 243 9.71 -5.86 -13.50
CA ARG A 243 8.67 -6.01 -14.54
C ARG A 243 8.60 -7.45 -15.00
N GLU A 244 7.40 -7.99 -15.10
CA GLU A 244 7.11 -9.29 -15.70
C GLU A 244 6.06 -9.16 -16.80
N GLN A 245 6.31 -9.81 -17.93
CA GLN A 245 5.37 -9.86 -19.05
C GLN A 245 4.23 -10.80 -18.71
N ASP A 246 3.00 -10.30 -18.77
CA ASP A 246 1.80 -11.11 -18.63
C ASP A 246 1.55 -11.85 -19.96
N SER A 247 2.13 -13.05 -20.04
CA SER A 247 2.14 -13.90 -21.23
C SER A 247 2.26 -15.37 -20.84
N PRO A 248 1.43 -16.28 -21.39
CA PRO A 248 1.55 -17.73 -21.16
C PRO A 248 2.73 -18.37 -21.92
N SER A 249 3.51 -17.59 -22.67
CA SER A 249 4.67 -18.10 -23.41
C SER A 249 5.84 -18.45 -22.47
N PRO A 250 6.57 -19.55 -22.70
CA PRO A 250 7.86 -19.79 -22.03
C PRO A 250 8.94 -18.74 -22.39
N SER A 251 8.65 -17.82 -23.31
CA SER A 251 9.48 -16.65 -23.66
C SER A 251 9.06 -15.35 -22.95
N ALA A 252 8.24 -15.41 -21.89
CA ALA A 252 7.82 -14.23 -21.15
C ALA A 252 9.03 -13.45 -20.60
N GLN A 253 9.10 -12.16 -20.93
CA GLN A 253 10.22 -11.30 -20.58
C GLN A 253 10.14 -10.77 -19.15
N THR A 254 11.30 -10.56 -18.53
CA THR A 254 11.42 -9.83 -17.27
C THR A 254 12.50 -8.75 -17.37
N PHE A 255 12.28 -7.64 -16.68
CA PHE A 255 13.22 -6.51 -16.62
C PHE A 255 13.30 -5.98 -15.19
N ASN A 256 14.48 -5.58 -14.72
CA ASN A 256 14.63 -5.01 -13.39
C ASN A 256 15.73 -3.93 -13.36
N GLY A 257 15.83 -3.20 -12.25
CA GLY A 257 16.84 -2.18 -12.03
C GLY A 257 16.45 -1.18 -10.95
N SER A 258 17.36 -0.24 -10.66
CA SER A 258 17.03 0.94 -9.84
C SER A 258 15.98 1.78 -10.55
N GLY A 259 14.97 2.22 -9.82
CA GLY A 259 14.05 3.25 -10.26
C GLY A 259 14.63 4.66 -10.19
N ILE A 260 13.76 5.64 -10.42
CA ILE A 260 14.06 7.07 -10.50
C ILE A 260 14.18 7.69 -9.10
N MET A 261 13.43 7.22 -8.10
CA MET A 261 13.46 7.76 -6.73
C MET A 261 14.86 7.72 -6.11
N SER A 262 15.62 6.65 -6.36
CA SER A 262 17.00 6.47 -5.87
C SER A 262 17.96 7.59 -6.29
N SER A 263 17.63 8.34 -7.36
CA SER A 263 18.41 9.51 -7.82
C SER A 263 18.07 10.82 -7.11
N LYS A 264 17.00 10.86 -6.31
CA LYS A 264 16.48 12.06 -5.65
C LYS A 264 17.20 12.39 -4.34
N GLY A 265 17.83 11.40 -3.69
CA GLY A 265 18.59 11.58 -2.44
C GLY A 265 17.75 11.93 -1.20
N TRP A 266 16.45 11.67 -1.24
CA TRP A 266 15.50 11.99 -0.17
C TRP A 266 15.79 11.20 1.11
N LYS A 267 15.92 11.90 2.23
CA LYS A 267 16.23 11.31 3.55
C LYS A 267 14.94 10.92 4.27
N ALA A 268 14.98 9.76 4.91
CA ALA A 268 14.03 9.32 5.92
C ALA A 268 14.73 9.18 7.28
N ALA A 269 13.96 9.11 8.37
CA ALA A 269 14.48 8.82 9.70
C ALA A 269 15.22 7.47 9.72
N GLY A 270 16.24 7.36 10.57
CA GLY A 270 17.10 6.17 10.67
C GLY A 270 16.36 4.86 10.99
N ASP A 271 15.23 4.95 11.68
CA ASP A 271 14.31 3.88 12.05
C ASP A 271 12.92 4.02 11.39
N SER A 272 12.75 4.90 10.39
CA SER A 272 11.50 5.05 9.62
C SER A 272 10.96 3.70 9.15
N LYS A 273 9.63 3.57 9.14
CA LYS A 273 8.94 2.56 8.33
C LYS A 273 8.58 3.16 6.98
N ILE A 274 8.11 2.31 6.07
CA ILE A 274 7.64 2.73 4.74
C ILE A 274 6.31 2.01 4.50
N ALA A 275 5.32 2.72 3.97
CA ALA A 275 4.13 2.14 3.34
C ALA A 275 4.06 2.57 1.87
N SER A 276 3.28 1.87 1.05
CA SER A 276 3.04 2.24 -0.34
C SER A 276 1.76 1.60 -0.87
N TYR A 277 0.92 2.41 -1.50
CA TYR A 277 -0.09 1.97 -2.44
C TYR A 277 0.02 2.81 -3.72
N TRP A 278 0.16 2.15 -4.88
CA TRP A 278 0.55 2.85 -6.11
C TRP A 278 -0.48 3.93 -6.52
N PRO A 279 -0.07 5.20 -6.77
CA PRO A 279 1.29 5.65 -7.07
C PRO A 279 2.01 6.41 -5.93
N SER A 280 1.68 6.15 -4.66
CA SER A 280 2.31 6.82 -3.51
C SER A 280 3.20 5.92 -2.64
N VAL A 281 4.02 6.56 -1.82
CA VAL A 281 4.94 5.98 -0.84
C VAL A 281 5.05 6.90 0.37
N ILE A 282 4.75 6.37 1.56
CA ILE A 282 4.72 7.13 2.82
C ILE A 282 5.90 6.73 3.71
N PHE A 283 6.60 7.71 4.28
CA PHE A 283 7.73 7.52 5.20
C PHE A 283 7.81 8.66 6.24
N GLN A 284 8.77 8.58 7.16
CA GLN A 284 9.00 9.55 8.24
C GLN A 284 10.35 10.26 8.05
N ASP A 285 10.45 11.53 8.43
CA ASP A 285 11.72 12.26 8.51
C ASP A 285 12.27 12.37 9.95
N ASP A 286 13.52 12.86 10.09
CA ASP A 286 14.19 13.09 11.39
C ASP A 286 13.50 14.19 12.26
N SER A 287 12.39 14.77 11.81
CA SER A 287 11.55 15.75 12.55
C SER A 287 10.16 15.20 12.91
N ASP A 288 10.01 13.87 12.89
CA ASP A 288 8.77 13.12 13.12
C ASP A 288 7.63 13.41 12.11
N GLN A 289 7.86 14.13 11.01
CA GLN A 289 6.80 14.43 10.05
C GLN A 289 6.59 13.29 9.07
N MET A 290 5.33 13.05 8.70
CA MET A 290 4.98 12.18 7.60
C MET A 290 5.32 12.86 6.27
N GLN A 291 6.14 12.17 5.49
CA GLN A 291 6.56 12.55 4.15
C GLN A 291 5.87 11.62 3.14
N GLU A 292 5.34 12.22 2.08
CA GLU A 292 4.81 11.51 0.92
C GLU A 292 5.76 11.68 -0.26
N ALA A 293 6.08 10.58 -0.92
CA ALA A 293 6.61 10.56 -2.27
C ALA A 293 5.54 10.05 -3.23
N TYR A 294 5.17 10.85 -4.24
CA TYR A 294 4.09 10.56 -5.18
C TYR A 294 4.61 10.52 -6.63
N TYR A 295 4.22 9.50 -7.41
CA TYR A 295 4.62 9.37 -8.81
C TYR A 295 3.58 10.00 -9.75
N ALA A 296 3.95 11.12 -10.38
CA ALA A 296 3.13 11.84 -11.34
C ALA A 296 3.99 12.37 -12.50
N ASN A 297 3.39 12.52 -13.69
CA ASN A 297 4.07 13.08 -14.87
C ASN A 297 5.43 12.41 -15.18
N LEU A 298 5.49 11.08 -15.04
CA LEU A 298 6.67 10.23 -15.23
C LEU A 298 7.83 10.47 -14.25
N THR A 299 7.60 11.11 -13.10
CA THR A 299 8.63 11.30 -12.06
C THR A 299 8.06 11.29 -10.65
N TRP A 300 8.94 11.11 -9.66
CA TRP A 300 8.60 11.27 -8.25
C TRP A 300 8.71 12.72 -7.79
N ALA A 301 7.70 13.20 -7.05
CA ALA A 301 7.76 14.42 -6.24
C ALA A 301 7.63 14.06 -4.75
N GLN A 302 8.15 14.89 -3.84
CA GLN A 302 8.02 14.72 -2.39
C GLN A 302 7.28 15.93 -1.78
N SER A 303 6.44 15.67 -0.78
CA SER A 303 5.76 16.68 0.04
C SER A 303 5.61 16.22 1.50
N GLU A 304 5.79 17.14 2.42
CA GLU A 304 5.43 16.98 3.83
C GLU A 304 3.90 17.07 3.97
N LEU A 305 3.27 16.14 4.69
CA LEU A 305 1.81 16.12 4.88
C LEU A 305 1.30 16.93 6.09
N GLY A 306 2.22 17.47 6.91
CA GLY A 306 1.89 18.13 8.18
C GLY A 306 1.33 17.19 9.26
N LEU A 307 1.40 15.87 9.04
CA LEU A 307 0.97 14.84 9.99
C LEU A 307 2.16 14.41 10.86
N LYS A 308 2.24 14.93 12.09
CA LYS A 308 3.25 14.45 13.06
C LYS A 308 2.93 13.03 13.53
N CYS A 309 3.88 12.14 13.34
CA CYS A 309 3.87 10.76 13.79
C CYS A 309 4.62 10.60 15.13
N GLN A 310 4.50 9.43 15.74
CA GLN A 310 5.44 8.97 16.76
C GLN A 310 6.74 8.51 16.07
N ASN A 311 7.92 8.74 16.66
CA ASN A 311 9.17 8.21 16.10
C ASN A 311 9.11 6.67 15.94
N ASN A 312 9.56 6.15 14.79
CA ASN A 312 9.45 4.74 14.42
C ASN A 312 7.98 4.23 14.42
N SER A 313 7.03 5.10 14.03
CA SER A 313 5.65 4.69 13.75
C SER A 313 5.62 3.61 12.66
N ALA A 314 4.77 2.60 12.86
CA ALA A 314 4.32 1.77 11.74
C ALA A 314 3.41 2.60 10.81
N PHE A 315 3.42 2.28 9.53
CA PHE A 315 2.56 2.90 8.52
C PHE A 315 1.83 1.83 7.74
N ALA A 316 0.57 2.12 7.39
CA ALA A 316 -0.11 1.44 6.31
C ALA A 316 -0.87 2.47 5.47
N GLU A 317 -0.96 2.18 4.17
CA GLU A 317 -1.59 3.03 3.17
C GLU A 317 -2.58 2.15 2.40
N VAL A 318 -3.87 2.50 2.40
CA VAL A 318 -4.93 1.72 1.74
C VAL A 318 -6.01 2.64 1.14
N PRO A 319 -6.65 2.26 0.02
CA PRO A 319 -7.71 3.07 -0.60
C PRO A 319 -9.01 3.07 0.22
N TYR A 320 -9.79 4.16 0.20
CA TYR A 320 -11.14 4.14 0.83
C TYR A 320 -12.24 3.63 -0.13
N SER A 321 -12.04 3.73 -1.44
CA SER A 321 -12.97 3.23 -2.46
C SER A 321 -12.26 2.81 -3.76
N VAL A 322 -12.95 2.04 -4.60
CA VAL A 322 -12.43 1.49 -5.87
C VAL A 322 -12.03 2.58 -6.89
N ALA A 323 -12.78 3.69 -6.94
CA ALA A 323 -12.47 4.82 -7.83
C ALA A 323 -11.31 5.67 -7.30
N ALA A 324 -11.34 5.95 -6.00
CA ALA A 324 -10.41 6.83 -5.32
C ALA A 324 -9.00 6.21 -5.28
N GLY A 325 -8.90 4.92 -4.97
CA GLY A 325 -7.63 4.17 -4.92
C GLY A 325 -6.77 4.16 -6.18
N ARG A 326 -7.29 4.64 -7.32
CA ARG A 326 -6.48 4.92 -8.52
C ARG A 326 -5.43 6.02 -8.25
N PHE A 327 -5.67 6.90 -7.29
CA PHE A 327 -4.83 8.05 -6.93
C PHE A 327 -3.97 7.79 -5.67
N GLY A 328 -3.73 6.52 -5.31
CA GLY A 328 -2.96 6.14 -4.11
C GLY A 328 -3.88 5.66 -2.98
N GLY A 329 -3.32 5.31 -1.82
CA GLY A 329 -4.13 4.85 -0.68
C GLY A 329 -4.54 6.02 0.21
N GLU A 330 -5.76 6.52 0.03
CA GLU A 330 -6.21 7.72 0.71
C GLU A 330 -6.47 7.56 2.21
N LYS A 331 -6.57 6.33 2.75
CA LYS A 331 -6.52 6.08 4.20
C LYS A 331 -5.07 5.89 4.64
N LEU A 332 -4.52 6.91 5.30
CA LEU A 332 -3.21 6.86 5.94
C LEU A 332 -3.35 6.44 7.39
N ILE A 333 -2.74 5.31 7.73
CA ILE A 333 -2.89 4.63 9.02
C ILE A 333 -1.53 4.63 9.74
N TYR A 334 -1.47 5.24 10.93
CA TYR A 334 -0.20 5.48 11.64
C TYR A 334 -0.37 5.63 13.16
N GLN A 335 0.72 5.66 13.92
CA GLN A 335 0.74 5.95 15.35
C GLN A 335 1.19 7.38 15.64
N GLN A 336 0.47 8.06 16.53
CA GLN A 336 0.82 9.39 17.05
C GLN A 336 1.42 9.30 18.47
N ASP A 337 2.21 10.31 18.87
CA ASP A 337 2.91 10.43 20.17
C ASP A 337 2.05 10.14 21.42
N ASP A 338 0.73 10.30 21.33
CA ASP A 338 -0.21 9.99 22.41
C ASP A 338 -0.59 8.49 22.50
N GLN A 339 0.21 7.64 21.84
CA GLN A 339 0.03 6.18 21.72
C GLN A 339 -1.32 5.79 21.10
N LYS A 340 -1.82 6.59 20.16
CA LYS A 340 -3.06 6.29 19.43
C LYS A 340 -2.79 5.99 17.97
N LEU A 341 -3.47 4.96 17.50
CA LEU A 341 -3.72 4.70 16.09
C LEU A 341 -4.57 5.84 15.53
N ARG A 342 -4.07 6.42 14.44
CA ARG A 342 -4.73 7.42 13.61
C ARG A 342 -5.05 6.81 12.26
N ILE A 343 -6.17 7.25 11.70
CA ILE A 343 -6.65 6.92 10.36
C ILE A 343 -7.12 8.24 9.79
N GLU A 344 -6.33 8.80 8.89
CA GLU A 344 -6.61 10.07 8.22
C GLU A 344 -6.99 9.77 6.77
N GLU A 345 -8.09 10.33 6.31
CA GLU A 345 -8.68 10.09 5.00
C GLU A 345 -8.47 11.32 4.10
N ARG A 346 -7.81 11.13 2.95
CA ARG A 346 -7.61 12.19 1.95
C ARG A 346 -8.90 12.44 1.16
N ASN A 347 -9.34 13.69 1.09
CA ASN A 347 -10.45 14.11 0.26
C ASN A 347 -9.99 14.52 -1.15
N ASN A 348 -10.30 13.70 -2.16
CA ASN A 348 -9.84 13.86 -3.56
C ASN A 348 -10.19 15.21 -4.22
N SER A 349 -11.23 15.90 -3.74
CA SER A 349 -11.64 17.21 -4.29
C SER A 349 -10.92 18.41 -3.66
N THR A 350 -10.22 18.22 -2.54
CA THR A 350 -9.58 19.32 -1.79
C THR A 350 -8.13 19.05 -1.37
N ASP A 351 -7.66 17.82 -1.57
CA ASP A 351 -6.34 17.30 -1.15
C ASP A 351 -6.04 17.55 0.34
N LYS A 352 -7.04 17.27 1.18
CA LYS A 352 -6.97 17.47 2.63
C LYS A 352 -7.36 16.20 3.37
N PHE A 353 -6.66 15.98 4.48
CA PHE A 353 -6.98 14.92 5.41
C PHE A 353 -8.11 15.31 6.37
N HIS A 354 -8.97 14.34 6.68
CA HIS A 354 -9.89 14.38 7.81
C HIS A 354 -9.79 13.08 8.62
N VAL A 355 -10.13 13.13 9.91
CA VAL A 355 -10.11 11.97 10.80
C VAL A 355 -11.18 10.96 10.34
N GLY A 356 -10.75 9.82 9.78
CA GLY A 356 -11.62 8.75 9.29
C GLY A 356 -12.09 7.77 10.38
N ALA A 357 -11.42 7.73 11.54
CA ALA A 357 -11.74 6.78 12.61
C ALA A 357 -11.62 7.34 14.04
N PRO A 358 -12.36 6.76 15.01
CA PRO A 358 -12.09 6.96 16.43
C PRO A 358 -10.66 6.54 16.79
N SER A 359 -9.96 7.35 17.58
CA SER A 359 -8.56 7.10 17.95
C SER A 359 -8.44 5.92 18.94
N ILE A 360 -7.77 4.84 18.54
CA ILE A 360 -7.62 3.60 19.32
C ILE A 360 -6.25 3.57 20.00
N THR A 361 -6.17 3.28 21.29
CA THR A 361 -4.88 3.18 22.01
C THR A 361 -4.16 1.88 21.66
N ILE A 362 -2.92 1.99 21.19
CA ILE A 362 -2.05 0.87 20.82
C ILE A 362 -0.65 1.06 21.45
N PRO A 363 0.12 -0.02 21.72
CA PRO A 363 1.46 0.12 22.32
C PRO A 363 2.40 0.98 21.48
N ALA A 364 3.30 1.74 22.12
CA ALA A 364 4.34 2.47 21.40
C ALA A 364 5.18 1.53 20.52
N ASN A 365 5.26 1.84 19.22
CA ASN A 365 6.00 1.09 18.20
C ASN A 365 5.44 -0.34 17.98
N ALA A 366 4.13 -0.51 18.15
CA ALA A 366 3.44 -1.75 17.82
C ALA A 366 3.61 -2.12 16.34
N ALA A 367 3.87 -3.40 16.07
CA ALA A 367 3.81 -3.94 14.71
C ALA A 367 2.37 -3.81 14.19
N MET A 368 2.20 -3.31 12.98
CA MET A 368 0.90 -2.99 12.37
C MET A 368 0.99 -3.13 10.85
N GLY A 369 -0.06 -3.66 10.24
CA GLY A 369 -0.31 -3.64 8.80
C GLY A 369 -1.82 -3.57 8.52
N ALA A 370 -2.21 -3.10 7.34
CA ALA A 370 -3.62 -2.98 6.96
C ALA A 370 -3.86 -3.46 5.52
N PHE A 371 -5.08 -3.93 5.26
CA PHE A 371 -5.55 -4.26 3.92
C PHE A 371 -6.99 -3.80 3.71
N THR A 372 -7.42 -3.76 2.45
CA THR A 372 -8.79 -3.44 2.05
C THR A 372 -9.34 -4.45 1.06
N VAL A 373 -10.66 -4.67 1.13
CA VAL A 373 -11.44 -5.49 0.21
C VAL A 373 -12.68 -4.67 -0.20
N PRO A 374 -13.08 -4.61 -1.49
CA PRO A 374 -14.34 -3.98 -1.88
C PRO A 374 -15.52 -4.56 -1.10
N ARG A 375 -16.46 -3.71 -0.73
CA ARG A 375 -17.74 -4.14 -0.12
C ARG A 375 -18.68 -4.78 -1.15
N ASP A 376 -18.63 -4.28 -2.38
CA ASP A 376 -19.45 -4.72 -3.52
C ASP A 376 -18.56 -4.79 -4.78
N SER A 377 -18.57 -5.91 -5.51
CA SER A 377 -17.76 -6.11 -6.72
C SER A 377 -18.20 -5.28 -7.92
N ASP A 378 -19.47 -4.86 -7.94
CA ASP A 378 -20.16 -4.43 -9.15
C ASP A 378 -20.19 -2.89 -9.29
N THR A 379 -19.43 -2.17 -8.45
CA THR A 379 -19.44 -0.70 -8.40
C THR A 379 -18.04 -0.12 -8.58
N THR A 380 -17.87 0.75 -9.58
CA THR A 380 -16.59 1.45 -9.87
C THR A 380 -16.13 2.35 -8.72
N ASP A 381 -17.09 2.83 -7.93
CA ASP A 381 -16.92 3.80 -6.85
C ASP A 381 -17.13 3.13 -5.48
N GLY A 382 -17.15 1.79 -5.44
CA GLY A 382 -17.50 0.99 -4.27
C GLY A 382 -16.62 1.26 -3.05
N ALA A 383 -17.24 1.32 -1.87
CA ALA A 383 -16.54 1.49 -0.61
C ALA A 383 -15.64 0.28 -0.29
N MET A 384 -14.51 0.53 0.36
CA MET A 384 -13.62 -0.51 0.86
C MET A 384 -13.94 -0.87 2.32
N ASN A 385 -14.10 -2.16 2.58
CA ASN A 385 -13.99 -2.70 3.94
C ASN A 385 -12.52 -2.68 4.35
N THR A 386 -12.21 -2.02 5.46
CA THR A 386 -10.84 -1.73 5.91
C THR A 386 -10.48 -2.57 7.13
N TYR A 387 -9.36 -3.27 7.09
CA TYR A 387 -8.91 -4.18 8.16
C TYR A 387 -7.47 -3.88 8.55
N ILE A 388 -7.21 -3.79 9.86
CA ILE A 388 -5.92 -3.41 10.45
C ILE A 388 -5.54 -4.48 11.48
N LEU A 389 -4.41 -5.15 11.25
CA LEU A 389 -3.85 -6.16 12.14
C LEU A 389 -2.68 -5.54 12.91
N TRP A 390 -2.76 -5.50 14.24
CA TRP A 390 -1.75 -4.86 15.11
C TRP A 390 -1.41 -5.67 16.36
N GLN A 391 -0.21 -5.46 16.90
CA GLN A 391 0.30 -6.20 18.07
C GLN A 391 0.06 -5.44 19.39
N ASP A 392 -0.49 -6.12 20.39
CA ASP A 392 -0.73 -5.56 21.73
C ASP A 392 0.48 -5.71 22.68
N SER A 393 0.35 -5.14 23.89
CA SER A 393 1.42 -5.12 24.90
C SER A 393 1.78 -6.49 25.49
N THR A 394 1.01 -7.54 25.20
CA THR A 394 1.32 -8.94 25.53
C THR A 394 2.03 -9.66 24.39
N GLY A 395 2.12 -9.04 23.21
CA GLY A 395 2.64 -9.63 21.97
C GLY A 395 1.58 -10.32 21.13
N ALA A 396 0.33 -10.41 21.60
CA ALA A 396 -0.79 -11.00 20.86
C ALA A 396 -1.31 -10.06 19.76
N LEU A 397 -1.97 -10.64 18.76
CA LEU A 397 -2.54 -9.90 17.64
C LEU A 397 -4.00 -9.49 17.90
N GLN A 398 -4.30 -8.25 17.52
CA GLN A 398 -5.60 -7.62 17.59
C GLN A 398 -5.99 -7.17 16.18
N MET A 399 -7.27 -7.30 15.84
CA MET A 399 -7.84 -6.75 14.61
C MET A 399 -8.69 -5.52 14.95
N THR A 400 -8.49 -4.45 14.20
CA THR A 400 -9.35 -3.25 14.16
C THR A 400 -9.89 -3.12 12.74
N TRP A 401 -11.19 -2.90 12.56
CA TRP A 401 -11.78 -2.89 11.22
C TRP A 401 -13.07 -2.07 11.08
N GLU A 402 -13.41 -1.80 9.83
CA GLU A 402 -14.62 -1.13 9.36
C GLU A 402 -15.14 -1.91 8.12
N ASP A 403 -16.17 -2.73 8.32
CA ASP A 403 -16.78 -3.63 7.33
C ASP A 403 -18.23 -3.25 6.97
N ASP A 404 -18.86 -2.36 7.74
CA ASP A 404 -20.19 -1.81 7.49
C ASP A 404 -20.34 -0.39 8.06
N ASP A 405 -21.49 0.24 7.80
CA ASP A 405 -21.77 1.63 8.19
C ASP A 405 -22.07 1.83 9.70
N THR A 406 -21.88 0.80 10.54
CA THR A 406 -21.95 0.96 12.01
C THR A 406 -20.64 1.49 12.61
N GLY A 407 -19.56 1.50 11.82
CA GLY A 407 -18.26 2.08 12.17
C GLY A 407 -17.31 1.10 12.88
N TRP A 408 -16.16 1.67 13.30
CA TRP A 408 -14.97 0.92 13.69
C TRP A 408 -15.14 -0.02 14.89
N ARG A 409 -14.63 -1.24 14.73
CA ARG A 409 -14.67 -2.38 15.67
C ARG A 409 -13.25 -2.82 16.03
N THR A 410 -13.09 -3.50 17.18
CA THR A 410 -11.81 -4.09 17.62
C THR A 410 -12.01 -5.41 18.37
N SER A 411 -11.18 -6.42 18.09
CA SER A 411 -11.19 -7.72 18.79
C SER A 411 -9.85 -8.46 18.67
N SER A 412 -9.56 -9.33 19.64
CA SER A 412 -8.43 -10.26 19.59
C SER A 412 -8.56 -11.29 18.46
N THR A 413 -7.47 -11.58 17.75
CA THR A 413 -7.44 -12.68 16.78
C THR A 413 -7.17 -14.04 17.46
N PRO A 414 -7.35 -15.18 16.77
CA PRO A 414 -7.02 -16.50 17.30
C PRO A 414 -5.54 -16.62 17.72
N ALA A 415 -5.27 -17.17 18.91
CA ALA A 415 -3.91 -17.34 19.40
C ALA A 415 -3.01 -18.24 18.52
N SER A 416 -3.61 -19.04 17.62
CA SER A 416 -2.89 -19.83 16.61
C SER A 416 -2.11 -19.00 15.60
N LEU A 417 -2.44 -17.72 15.39
CA LEU A 417 -1.68 -16.83 14.52
C LEU A 417 -0.26 -16.57 15.06
N GLY A 418 -0.05 -16.72 16.37
CA GLY A 418 1.14 -16.26 17.08
C GLY A 418 1.17 -14.73 17.19
N GLY A 419 2.36 -14.19 17.47
CA GLY A 419 2.64 -12.76 17.42
C GLY A 419 3.93 -12.52 16.61
N PRO A 420 4.07 -11.35 15.95
CA PRO A 420 5.31 -10.97 15.28
C PRO A 420 6.54 -11.01 16.20
N ASP A 421 7.66 -11.48 15.65
CA ASP A 421 8.97 -11.44 16.27
C ASP A 421 9.34 -9.98 16.63
N LYS A 422 9.99 -9.79 17.78
CA LYS A 422 10.17 -8.45 18.37
C LYS A 422 10.94 -7.51 17.45
N GLY A 423 10.28 -6.42 17.05
CA GLY A 423 10.86 -5.38 16.18
C GLY A 423 10.64 -5.63 14.68
N THR A 424 9.85 -6.64 14.32
CA THR A 424 9.45 -6.93 12.93
C THR A 424 8.09 -6.30 12.62
N GLY A 425 7.83 -6.02 11.33
CA GLY A 425 6.56 -5.43 10.87
C GLY A 425 5.48 -6.47 10.59
N ILE A 426 4.26 -5.99 10.33
CA ILE A 426 3.18 -6.76 9.73
C ILE A 426 2.91 -6.15 8.36
N SER A 427 3.00 -6.95 7.31
CA SER A 427 2.80 -6.50 5.93
C SER A 427 1.57 -7.19 5.37
N CYS A 428 0.51 -6.43 5.15
CA CYS A 428 -0.77 -6.94 4.66
C CYS A 428 -1.00 -6.56 3.19
N LEU A 429 -1.69 -7.43 2.46
CA LEU A 429 -1.88 -7.35 1.03
C LEU A 429 -3.20 -6.65 0.68
N THR A 430 -3.11 -5.41 0.20
CA THR A 430 -4.17 -4.83 -0.66
C THR A 430 -3.81 -5.10 -2.12
N PRO A 431 -4.70 -5.66 -2.96
CA PRO A 431 -4.43 -5.81 -4.38
C PRO A 431 -4.37 -4.46 -5.10
N THR A 432 -3.55 -4.31 -6.13
CA THR A 432 -3.58 -3.08 -6.94
C THR A 432 -4.87 -2.97 -7.77
N LEU A 433 -5.40 -1.75 -7.87
CA LEU A 433 -6.49 -1.39 -8.79
C LEU A 433 -6.00 -1.28 -10.25
N TRP A 434 -4.68 -1.13 -10.45
CA TRP A 434 -4.05 -0.99 -11.76
C TRP A 434 -3.69 -2.37 -12.34
N ALA A 435 -4.69 -3.22 -12.55
CA ALA A 435 -4.55 -4.62 -12.97
C ALA A 435 -5.35 -4.95 -14.24
N VAL A 436 -5.02 -6.09 -14.87
CA VAL A 436 -5.71 -6.58 -16.09
C VAL A 436 -7.11 -7.12 -15.77
N ALA A 437 -7.29 -7.73 -14.59
CA ALA A 437 -8.59 -8.12 -14.06
C ALA A 437 -9.06 -7.13 -13.00
N SER A 438 -10.37 -6.90 -12.94
CA SER A 438 -11.02 -6.06 -11.93
C SER A 438 -10.72 -6.54 -10.50
N LEU A 439 -10.69 -5.59 -9.56
CA LEU A 439 -10.63 -5.88 -8.14
C LEU A 439 -11.91 -6.59 -7.69
N LEU A 440 -11.77 -7.73 -6.99
CA LEU A 440 -12.90 -8.54 -6.55
C LEU A 440 -13.25 -8.27 -5.08
N SER A 441 -14.53 -8.35 -4.75
CA SER A 441 -15.07 -8.42 -3.37
C SER A 441 -14.82 -9.81 -2.76
N ASP A 442 -13.56 -10.28 -2.77
CA ASP A 442 -13.16 -11.62 -2.36
C ASP A 442 -11.94 -11.60 -1.41
N TYR A 443 -11.98 -12.47 -0.40
CA TYR A 443 -10.99 -12.53 0.68
C TYR A 443 -9.79 -13.46 0.38
N GLY A 444 -9.68 -14.02 -0.83
CA GLY A 444 -8.54 -14.85 -1.26
C GLY A 444 -7.17 -14.16 -1.14
N MET A 445 -7.15 -12.85 -1.35
CA MET A 445 -5.99 -11.97 -1.21
C MET A 445 -5.89 -11.24 0.15
N ALA A 446 -6.86 -11.43 1.06
CA ALA A 446 -6.87 -10.80 2.39
C ALA A 446 -5.84 -11.46 3.34
N ARG A 447 -4.55 -11.23 3.04
CA ARG A 447 -3.42 -11.93 3.64
C ARG A 447 -2.45 -10.97 4.33
N CYS A 448 -1.84 -11.42 5.42
CA CYS A 448 -0.78 -10.69 6.10
C CYS A 448 0.44 -11.58 6.36
N TYR A 449 1.61 -10.93 6.39
CA TYR A 449 2.92 -11.56 6.47
C TYR A 449 3.76 -10.88 7.55
N TYR A 450 4.38 -11.68 8.40
CA TYR A 450 5.26 -11.22 9.50
C TYR A 450 6.21 -12.34 9.89
N LEU A 451 7.27 -12.03 10.64
CA LEU A 451 8.19 -13.05 11.15
C LEU A 451 7.63 -13.67 12.43
N VAL A 452 7.73 -15.00 12.54
CA VAL A 452 7.54 -15.75 13.79
C VAL A 452 8.60 -16.85 13.86
N ASP A 453 9.35 -16.89 14.95
CA ASP A 453 10.48 -17.82 15.15
C ASP A 453 11.49 -17.75 13.97
N GLY A 454 11.73 -16.56 13.42
CA GLY A 454 12.60 -16.33 12.27
C GLY A 454 12.07 -16.84 10.92
N ASN A 455 10.79 -17.19 10.83
CA ASN A 455 10.14 -17.65 9.60
C ASN A 455 9.07 -16.65 9.14
N ILE A 456 8.98 -16.35 7.84
CA ILE A 456 7.87 -15.55 7.30
C ILE A 456 6.59 -16.39 7.36
N ARG A 457 5.68 -16.03 8.27
CA ARG A 457 4.35 -16.63 8.39
C ARG A 457 3.40 -15.99 7.38
N GLU A 458 2.49 -16.79 6.85
CA GLU A 458 1.36 -16.35 6.02
C GLU A 458 0.05 -16.64 6.76
N VAL A 459 -0.74 -15.60 7.00
CA VAL A 459 -2.10 -15.71 7.55
C VAL A 459 -3.11 -15.13 6.58
N GLN A 460 -4.34 -15.66 6.58
CA GLN A 460 -5.44 -15.20 5.75
C GLN A 460 -6.69 -14.96 6.60
N TYR A 461 -7.38 -13.84 6.34
CA TYR A 461 -8.74 -13.57 6.80
C TYR A 461 -9.74 -14.09 5.75
N ASP A 462 -10.80 -14.78 6.17
CA ASP A 462 -11.80 -15.38 5.26
C ASP A 462 -13.08 -14.54 5.08
N GLY A 463 -13.12 -13.33 5.66
CA GLY A 463 -14.33 -12.51 5.75
C GLY A 463 -15.08 -12.67 7.08
N SER A 464 -14.64 -13.55 7.98
CA SER A 464 -15.22 -13.72 9.33
C SER A 464 -14.20 -14.12 10.40
N ASN A 465 -13.12 -14.81 10.06
CA ASN A 465 -12.10 -15.28 10.98
C ASN A 465 -10.71 -15.34 10.32
N TRP A 466 -9.67 -15.49 11.13
CA TRP A 466 -8.29 -15.65 10.68
C TRP A 466 -7.82 -17.11 10.74
N SER A 467 -6.98 -17.48 9.77
CA SER A 467 -6.31 -18.78 9.71
C SER A 467 -4.82 -18.62 9.39
N VAL A 468 -4.01 -19.60 9.80
CA VAL A 468 -2.61 -19.73 9.35
C VAL A 468 -2.58 -20.59 8.10
N ILE A 469 -2.07 -20.04 7.00
CA ILE A 469 -1.86 -20.79 5.75
C ILE A 469 -0.57 -21.61 5.84
N GLY A 470 0.47 -21.04 6.46
CA GLY A 470 1.73 -21.73 6.73
C GLY A 470 2.89 -20.75 6.91
N ASN A 471 4.09 -21.21 6.57
CA ASN A 471 5.27 -20.36 6.41
C ASN A 471 5.64 -20.30 4.92
N VAL A 472 6.07 -19.13 4.43
CA VAL A 472 6.56 -18.93 3.07
C VAL A 472 7.82 -19.77 2.87
N GLN A 473 7.81 -20.64 1.85
CA GLN A 473 8.90 -21.58 1.61
C GLN A 473 10.05 -20.88 0.88
N LEU A 474 11.15 -20.66 1.60
CA LEU A 474 12.26 -19.80 1.16
C LEU A 474 13.34 -20.49 0.31
N TYR A 475 13.10 -21.67 -0.28
CA TYR A 475 14.13 -22.34 -1.10
C TYR A 475 14.34 -21.62 -2.45
#